data_AF-A0A7V5F0E6-F1
#
_entry.id   AF-A0A7V5F0E6-F1
#
_cell.length_a   1.000
_cell.length_b   1.000
_cell.length_c   1.000
_cell.angle_alpha   90.00
_cell.angle_beta   90.00
_cell.angle_gamma   90.00
#
_symmetry.space_group_name_H-M   'P 1'
#
loop_
_entity.id
_entity.type
_entity.pdbx_description
1 polymer ?
#
loop_
_entity_poly.entity_id
_entity_poly.type
_entity_poly.pdbx_seq_one_letter_code
_entity_poly.pdbx_strand_id
1 'polypeptide(L)'
;MKNKSVDSALLLTCLKDNKIMTIGELRNTLGNQCRMTVFRKLSVLGYISSYSHSGKYYSLKRTARYNKYGIWSYKSVLFSKNGTLKNTMKFLIDYSENS
;
A
#
# COMPACT_ATOMS: atom_id res chain seq x y z
N MET A 1 -7.51 17.16 -20.48
CA MET A 1 -7.13 16.99 -19.05
C MET A 1 -8.09 16.02 -18.40
N LYS A 2 -7.70 14.77 -18.12
CA LYS A 2 -8.61 13.79 -17.49
C LYS A 2 -8.84 14.16 -16.00
N ASN A 3 -10.10 14.13 -15.60
CA ASN A 3 -10.64 14.70 -14.36
C ASN A 3 -10.05 14.01 -13.11
N LYS A 4 -9.54 14.80 -12.14
CA LYS A 4 -8.88 14.30 -10.91
C LYS A 4 -9.73 13.26 -10.16
N SER A 5 -11.06 13.42 -10.16
CA SER A 5 -12.01 12.55 -9.45
C SER A 5 -12.10 11.15 -10.07
N VAL A 6 -12.15 11.07 -11.40
CA VAL A 6 -12.36 9.80 -12.15
C VAL A 6 -11.18 8.85 -11.99
N ASP A 7 -9.94 9.35 -12.11
CA ASP A 7 -8.74 8.52 -11.98
C ASP A 7 -8.59 7.93 -10.56
N SER A 8 -8.96 8.69 -9.53
CA SER A 8 -8.91 8.20 -8.14
C SER A 8 -9.94 7.09 -7.91
N ALA A 9 -11.12 7.21 -8.51
CA ALA A 9 -12.14 6.16 -8.50
C ALA A 9 -11.66 4.89 -9.24
N LEU A 10 -10.93 5.07 -10.35
CA LEU A 10 -10.36 3.95 -11.10
C LEU A 10 -9.28 3.21 -10.29
N LEU A 11 -8.31 3.93 -9.71
CA LEU A 11 -7.31 3.32 -8.82
C LEU A 11 -7.96 2.60 -7.64
N LEU A 12 -9.00 3.20 -7.06
CA LEU A 12 -9.75 2.60 -5.96
C LEU A 12 -10.38 1.27 -6.39
N THR A 13 -11.06 1.25 -7.53
CA THR A 13 -11.71 0.04 -8.05
C THR A 13 -10.67 -1.05 -8.30
N CYS A 14 -9.61 -0.75 -9.05
CA CYS A 14 -8.55 -1.73 -9.35
C CYS A 14 -7.86 -2.28 -8.08
N LEU A 15 -7.61 -1.43 -7.07
CA LEU A 15 -7.02 -1.87 -5.81
C LEU A 15 -7.99 -2.66 -4.93
N LYS A 16 -9.31 -2.45 -5.04
CA LYS A 16 -10.30 -3.32 -4.38
C LYS A 16 -10.29 -4.72 -4.99
N ASP A 17 -10.20 -4.80 -6.31
CA ASP A 17 -10.28 -6.07 -7.04
C ASP A 17 -8.99 -6.89 -6.90
N ASN A 18 -7.82 -6.24 -7.02
CA ASN A 18 -6.52 -6.92 -6.99
C ASN A 18 -5.90 -7.02 -5.58
N LYS A 19 -6.37 -6.19 -4.64
CA LYS A 19 -5.83 -5.96 -3.27
C LYS A 19 -4.43 -5.37 -3.22
N ILE A 20 -3.49 -5.82 -4.05
CA ILE A 20 -2.15 -5.27 -4.16
C ILE A 20 -1.81 -5.01 -5.63
N MET A 21 -1.08 -3.93 -5.90
CA MET A 21 -0.59 -3.59 -7.24
C MET A 21 0.80 -2.95 -7.12
N THR A 22 1.60 -3.08 -8.17
CA THR A 22 2.88 -2.39 -8.36
C THR A 22 2.67 -0.98 -8.89
N ILE A 23 3.70 -0.13 -8.77
CA ILE A 23 3.65 1.21 -9.39
C ILE A 23 3.45 1.15 -10.91
N GLY A 24 3.97 0.13 -11.60
CA GLY A 24 3.79 -0.05 -13.04
C GLY A 24 2.33 -0.30 -13.42
N GLU A 25 1.67 -1.22 -12.72
CA GLU A 25 0.25 -1.53 -12.96
C GLU A 25 -0.66 -0.32 -12.65
N LEU A 26 -0.36 0.42 -11.58
CA LEU A 26 -1.10 1.64 -11.21
C LEU A 26 -0.91 2.75 -12.24
N ARG A 27 0.29 2.89 -12.82
CA ARG A 27 0.52 3.81 -13.95
C ARG A 27 -0.28 3.41 -15.17
N ASN A 28 -0.24 2.13 -15.54
CA ASN A 28 -0.98 1.60 -16.70
C ASN A 28 -2.48 1.83 -16.55
N THR A 29 -3.02 1.62 -15.34
CA THR A 29 -4.43 1.89 -15.00
C THR A 29 -4.83 3.34 -15.32
N LEU A 30 -3.92 4.30 -15.15
CA LEU A 30 -4.20 5.72 -15.42
C LEU A 30 -3.82 6.19 -16.83
N GLY A 31 -3.51 5.27 -17.75
CA GLY A 31 -3.01 5.64 -19.07
C GLY A 31 -1.56 6.12 -19.04
N ASN A 32 -0.69 5.36 -18.39
CA ASN A 32 0.76 5.55 -18.30
C ASN A 32 1.21 6.88 -17.66
N GLN A 33 0.45 7.37 -16.68
CA GLN A 33 0.80 8.60 -15.94
C GLN A 33 2.18 8.53 -15.28
N CYS A 34 2.78 9.68 -15.01
CA CYS A 34 4.01 9.75 -14.24
C CYS A 34 3.81 9.28 -12.79
N ARG A 35 4.88 8.79 -12.16
CA ARG A 35 4.84 8.24 -10.78
C ARG A 35 4.29 9.26 -9.79
N MET A 36 4.67 10.54 -9.91
CA MET A 36 4.22 11.60 -9.00
C MET A 36 2.70 11.78 -9.03
N THR A 37 2.08 11.71 -10.20
CA THR A 37 0.62 11.79 -10.34
C THR A 37 -0.07 10.58 -9.70
N VAL A 38 0.49 9.38 -9.86
CA VAL A 38 -0.03 8.17 -9.21
C VAL A 38 0.06 8.31 -7.69
N PHE A 39 1.22 8.68 -7.14
CA PHE A 39 1.40 8.84 -5.70
C PHE A 39 0.47 9.91 -5.11
N ARG A 40 0.33 11.07 -5.76
CA ARG A 40 -0.60 12.11 -5.31
C ARG A 40 -2.03 11.59 -5.21
N LYS A 41 -2.48 10.76 -6.15
CA LYS A 41 -3.82 10.16 -6.13
C LYS A 41 -3.94 9.06 -5.08
N LEU A 42 -2.94 8.19 -4.95
CA LEU A 42 -2.90 7.16 -3.91
C LEU A 42 -2.93 7.75 -2.51
N SER A 43 -2.23 8.87 -2.26
CA SER A 43 -2.23 9.55 -0.96
C SER A 43 -3.65 9.95 -0.53
N VAL A 44 -4.46 10.47 -1.47
CA VAL A 44 -5.88 10.81 -1.22
C VAL A 44 -6.70 9.57 -0.84
N LEU A 45 -6.33 8.39 -1.36
CA LEU A 45 -7.02 7.13 -1.08
C LEU A 45 -6.57 6.43 0.21
N GLY A 46 -5.55 6.96 0.90
CA GLY A 46 -4.98 6.33 2.10
C GLY A 46 -4.32 5.00 1.77
N TYR A 47 -3.25 5.04 0.98
CA TYR A 47 -2.50 3.84 0.59
C TYR A 47 -1.47 3.41 1.65
N ILE A 48 -1.04 2.15 1.55
CA ILE A 48 0.10 1.57 2.26
C ILE A 48 1.04 0.92 1.24
N SER A 49 2.32 0.84 1.55
CA SER A 49 3.32 0.10 0.75
C SER A 49 3.84 -1.11 1.52
N SER A 50 4.31 -2.12 0.80
CA SER A 50 4.96 -3.27 1.40
C SER A 50 6.27 -2.83 2.09
N TYR A 51 6.63 -3.47 3.19
CA TYR A 51 8.01 -3.36 3.71
C TYR A 51 8.91 -4.49 3.20
N SER A 52 8.29 -5.56 2.71
CA SER A 52 8.95 -6.62 1.94
C SER A 52 9.13 -6.23 0.47
N HIS A 53 9.91 -7.03 -0.28
CA HIS A 53 10.11 -6.88 -1.72
C HIS A 53 10.54 -5.45 -2.12
N SER A 54 11.37 -4.81 -1.29
CA SER A 54 11.87 -3.45 -1.50
C SER A 54 10.77 -2.39 -1.73
N GLY A 55 9.61 -2.54 -1.08
CA GLY A 55 8.50 -1.59 -1.22
C GLY A 55 7.79 -1.61 -2.58
N LYS A 56 7.91 -2.72 -3.32
CA LYS A 56 7.37 -2.86 -4.68
C LYS A 56 5.84 -2.78 -4.77
N TYR A 57 5.12 -3.17 -3.72
CA TYR A 57 3.67 -3.33 -3.76
C TYR A 57 2.95 -2.28 -2.93
N TYR A 58 1.77 -1.88 -3.42
CA TYR A 58 0.91 -0.87 -2.84
C TYR A 58 -0.50 -1.43 -2.66
N SER A 59 -1.18 -0.99 -1.61
CA SER A 59 -2.56 -1.38 -1.29
C SER A 59 -3.31 -0.22 -0.63
N LEU A 60 -4.62 -0.39 -0.39
CA LEU A 60 -5.42 0.53 0.40
C LEU A 60 -5.34 0.15 1.87
N LYS A 61 -5.13 1.13 2.76
CA LYS A 61 -5.09 0.91 4.22
C LYS A 61 -6.35 0.18 4.72
N ARG A 62 -7.52 0.52 4.17
CA ARG A 62 -8.81 -0.09 4.53
C ARG A 62 -8.99 -1.55 4.10
N THR A 63 -8.19 -2.04 3.16
CA THR A 63 -8.25 -3.44 2.69
C THR A 63 -7.39 -4.36 3.55
N ALA A 64 -6.43 -3.79 4.28
CA ALA A 64 -5.46 -4.55 5.05
C ALA A 64 -6.07 -5.24 6.26
N ARG A 65 -5.78 -6.54 6.40
CA ARG A 65 -6.20 -7.36 7.55
C ARG A 65 -4.99 -7.63 8.43
N TYR A 66 -4.72 -6.70 9.34
CA TYR A 66 -3.58 -6.78 10.24
C TYR A 66 -3.82 -7.80 11.37
N ASN A 67 -2.79 -8.57 11.70
CA ASN A 67 -2.77 -9.41 12.89
C ASN A 67 -2.49 -8.59 14.16
N LYS A 68 -2.34 -9.28 15.31
CA LYS A 68 -2.06 -8.66 16.61
C LYS A 68 -0.77 -7.81 16.64
N TYR A 69 0.19 -8.11 15.77
CA TYR A 69 1.45 -7.38 15.64
C TYR A 69 1.39 -6.22 14.64
N GLY A 70 0.21 -5.92 14.08
CA GLY A 70 0.08 -4.88 13.06
C GLY A 70 0.68 -5.28 11.70
N ILE A 71 0.86 -6.57 11.43
CA ILE A 71 1.38 -7.10 10.16
C ILE A 71 0.22 -7.67 9.35
N TRP A 72 0.16 -7.30 8.07
CA TRP A 72 -0.74 -7.90 7.09
C TRP A 72 0.10 -8.63 6.04
N SER A 73 -0.13 -9.93 5.89
CA SER A 73 0.45 -10.75 4.84
C SER A 73 -0.59 -11.02 3.75
N TYR A 74 -0.21 -10.82 2.49
CA TYR A 74 -1.02 -11.19 1.34
C TYR A 74 -0.14 -11.65 0.19
N LYS A 75 -0.32 -12.90 -0.28
CA LYS A 75 0.50 -13.52 -1.33
C LYS A 75 2.02 -13.38 -1.06
N SER A 76 2.44 -13.69 0.16
CA SER A 76 3.83 -13.55 0.65
C SER A 76 4.37 -12.11 0.68
N VAL A 77 3.56 -11.10 0.34
CA VAL A 77 3.90 -9.68 0.51
C VAL A 77 3.46 -9.22 1.89
N LEU A 78 4.40 -8.61 2.62
CA LEU A 78 4.19 -8.11 3.97
C LEU A 78 4.03 -6.58 3.98
N PHE A 79 2.99 -6.15 4.69
CA PHE A 79 2.66 -4.77 5.01
C PHE A 79 2.63 -4.60 6.53
N SER A 80 2.97 -3.41 7.01
CA SER A 80 3.00 -3.11 8.44
C SER A 80 2.26 -1.82 8.72
N LYS A 81 1.51 -1.78 9.83
CA LYS A 81 0.97 -0.52 10.37
C LYS A 81 2.07 0.49 10.72
N ASN A 82 3.28 0.00 11.01
CA ASN A 82 4.46 0.80 11.35
C ASN A 82 5.23 1.28 10.11
N GLY A 83 4.75 0.96 8.90
CA GLY A 83 5.35 1.39 7.65
C GLY A 83 6.56 0.55 7.26
N THR A 84 7.76 1.03 7.58
CA THR A 84 9.03 0.45 7.11
C THR A 84 9.43 -0.81 7.89
N LEU A 85 10.37 -1.60 7.32
CA LEU A 85 10.91 -2.78 8.00
C LEU A 85 11.58 -2.39 9.32
N LYS A 86 12.39 -1.33 9.33
CA LYS A 86 13.07 -0.83 10.54
C LYS A 86 12.09 -0.50 11.67
N ASN A 87 11.04 0.26 11.36
CA ASN A 87 10.02 0.62 12.36
C ASN A 87 9.23 -0.60 12.83
N THR A 88 8.99 -1.56 11.94
CA THR A 88 8.31 -2.81 12.27
C THR A 88 9.16 -3.67 13.21
N MET A 89 10.46 -3.81 12.93
CA MET A 89 11.39 -4.55 13.79
C MET A 89 11.48 -3.91 15.17
N LYS A 90 11.60 -2.58 15.25
CA LYS A 90 11.59 -1.87 16.53
C LYS A 90 10.32 -2.19 17.33
N PHE A 91 9.15 -2.04 16.72
CA PHE A 91 7.88 -2.36 17.38
C PHE A 91 7.82 -3.81 17.87
N LEU A 92 8.32 -4.78 17.10
CA LEU A 92 8.29 -6.19 17.50
C LEU A 92 9.21 -6.48 18.69
N ILE A 93 10.40 -5.88 18.74
CA ILE A 93 11.33 -5.99 19.86
C ILE A 93 10.68 -5.40 21.11
N ASP A 94 10.23 -4.14 21.02
CA ASP A 94 9.57 -3.42 22.11
C ASP A 94 8.32 -4.20 22.61
N TYR A 95 7.57 -4.83 21.70
CA TYR A 95 6.41 -5.65 22.06
C TYR A 95 6.83 -6.91 22.82
N SER A 96 7.90 -7.59 22.39
CA SER A 96 8.36 -8.83 23.04
C SER A 96 8.97 -8.64 24.42
N GLU A 97 9.57 -7.47 24.69
CA GLU A 97 10.14 -7.16 26.00
C GLU A 97 9.07 -6.80 27.04
N ASN A 98 7.88 -6.38 26.58
CA ASN A 98 6.79 -5.90 27.43
C ASN A 98 5.58 -6.85 27.49
N SER A 99 5.65 -8.02 26.85
CA SER A 99 4.58 -9.02 26.75
C SER A 99 4.86 -10.26 27.59
#